data_AF-A0A0W0VGA7-F1
#
_entry.id   AF-A0A0W0VGA7-F1
#
_cell.length_a   1.000
_cell.length_b   1.000
_cell.length_c   1.000
_cell.angle_alpha   90.00
_cell.angle_beta   90.00
_cell.angle_gamma   90.00
#
_symmetry.space_group_name_H-M   'P 1'
#
loop_
_entity.id
_entity.type
_entity.pdbx_description
1 polymer ?
#
loop_
_entity_poly.entity_id
_entity_poly.type
_entity_poly.pdbx_seq_one_letter_code
_entity_poly.pdbx_strand_id
1 'polypeptide(L)'
;MRLPHILLVFLAVGLSACEKMALLFTPAKKPILSTSELAKKAENYFWDTLHQGRYYDIPKADYLLMAAYLANPNDPKLAARLGFIHIWKITERKREAQQSPKITNEIVLAKKYFGDAVQLAPENPIYQGFFGDSQLIEGKIFNDKREEVRGYYTLKRAIKRWPEFNYFTAGYPMSDLPANSEHFQEALEWQWKVLDLCAGEKVSRDAPSFSKYMGHQTKLNRACQDSWIAPHNFEGFFMNMGDMLVKAGDWQTGIKIYQNAKLAKNYSSWPYRQLLEAKIKNAKENVGNFQKDLPNPDKTIMFNSGYGCVICHQR
;
A
#
# COMPACT_ATOMS: atom_id res chain seq x y z
N MET A 1 49.73 -13.47 -34.77
CA MET A 1 48.33 -13.98 -34.75
C MET A 1 47.53 -13.45 -33.56
N ARG A 2 47.29 -12.13 -33.42
CA ARG A 2 46.44 -11.55 -32.34
C ARG A 2 45.32 -10.61 -32.83
N LEU A 3 45.26 -10.35 -34.14
CA LEU A 3 44.22 -9.53 -34.76
C LEU A 3 42.80 -10.14 -34.75
N PRO A 4 42.58 -11.48 -34.85
CA PRO A 4 41.22 -12.01 -35.00
C PRO A 4 40.42 -11.98 -33.69
N HIS A 5 41.06 -11.87 -32.53
CA HIS A 5 40.35 -11.85 -31.24
C HIS A 5 39.84 -10.46 -30.86
N ILE A 6 40.51 -9.39 -31.29
CA ILE A 6 40.06 -8.01 -31.04
C ILE A 6 38.82 -7.69 -31.88
N LEU A 7 38.78 -8.13 -33.14
CA LEU A 7 37.63 -7.90 -34.03
C LEU A 7 36.35 -8.59 -33.54
N LEU A 8 36.48 -9.80 -32.98
CA LEU A 8 35.37 -10.57 -32.41
C LEU A 8 34.80 -9.95 -31.13
N VAL A 9 35.66 -9.34 -30.30
CA VAL A 9 35.22 -8.61 -29.09
C VAL A 9 34.49 -7.32 -29.47
N PHE A 10 34.95 -6.57 -30.48
CA PHE A 10 34.24 -5.38 -30.97
C PHE A 10 32.89 -5.72 -31.61
N LEU A 11 32.77 -6.83 -32.34
CA LEU A 11 31.48 -7.30 -32.87
C LEU A 11 30.50 -7.72 -31.76
N ALA A 12 30.98 -8.39 -30.72
CA ALA A 12 30.15 -8.82 -29.59
C ALA A 12 29.67 -7.64 -28.69
N VAL A 13 30.52 -6.62 -28.51
CA VAL A 13 30.16 -5.38 -27.81
C VAL A 13 29.20 -4.53 -28.65
N GLY A 14 29.35 -4.52 -29.99
CA GLY A 14 28.46 -3.79 -30.90
C GLY A 14 27.00 -4.30 -30.88
N LEU A 15 26.79 -5.61 -30.76
CA LEU A 15 25.45 -6.21 -30.78
C LEU A 15 24.67 -5.99 -29.47
N SER A 16 25.35 -6.01 -28.32
CA SER A 16 24.73 -5.76 -27.00
C SER A 16 24.64 -4.28 -26.63
N ALA A 17 25.39 -3.41 -27.32
CA ALA A 17 25.28 -1.95 -27.19
C ALA A 17 24.13 -1.36 -28.04
N CYS A 18 23.73 -2.02 -29.14
CA CYS A 18 22.74 -1.47 -30.07
C CYS A 18 21.38 -1.22 -29.41
N GLU A 19 20.86 -2.17 -28.61
CA GLU A 19 19.59 -2.00 -27.88
C GLU A 19 19.68 -0.85 -26.86
N LYS A 20 20.76 -0.79 -26.07
CA LYS A 20 20.95 0.28 -25.08
C LYS A 20 21.04 1.65 -25.74
N MET A 21 21.77 1.77 -26.84
CA MET A 21 21.87 3.02 -27.58
C MET A 21 20.52 3.39 -28.21
N ALA A 22 19.81 2.43 -28.81
CA ALA A 22 18.47 2.67 -29.36
C ALA A 22 17.50 3.15 -28.28
N LEU A 23 17.50 2.53 -27.09
CA LEU A 23 16.67 2.95 -25.96
C LEU A 23 17.08 4.32 -25.40
N LEU A 24 18.38 4.64 -25.35
CA LEU A 24 18.87 5.95 -24.91
C LEU A 24 18.43 7.10 -25.83
N PHE A 25 18.31 6.84 -27.13
CA PHE A 25 17.87 7.84 -28.12
C PHE A 25 16.36 7.82 -28.40
N THR A 26 15.65 6.76 -27.99
CA THR A 26 14.20 6.71 -28.13
C THR A 26 13.55 7.65 -27.12
N PRO A 27 12.67 8.57 -27.54
CA PRO A 27 11.99 9.47 -26.62
C PRO A 27 11.26 8.71 -25.51
N ALA A 28 11.49 9.12 -24.26
CA ALA A 28 10.76 8.57 -23.13
C ALA A 28 9.26 8.83 -23.27
N LYS A 29 8.44 7.87 -22.80
CA LYS A 29 6.99 8.03 -22.70
C LYS A 29 6.67 9.24 -21.82
N LYS A 30 5.91 10.20 -22.35
CA LYS A 30 5.54 11.45 -21.65
C LYS A 30 4.16 11.37 -21.02
N PRO A 31 3.92 11.99 -19.84
CA PRO A 31 2.59 12.02 -19.23
C PRO A 31 1.61 12.85 -20.06
N ILE A 32 0.40 12.31 -20.26
CA ILE A 32 -0.74 13.00 -20.86
C ILE A 32 -1.95 12.70 -19.99
N LEU A 33 -2.45 13.69 -19.26
CA LEU A 33 -3.65 13.52 -18.43
C LEU A 33 -4.88 13.37 -19.32
N SER A 34 -5.71 12.38 -19.00
CA SER A 34 -6.97 12.16 -19.70
C SER A 34 -8.02 13.16 -19.23
N THR A 35 -8.72 13.76 -20.19
CA THR A 35 -9.88 14.63 -19.97
C THR A 35 -11.16 14.03 -20.55
N SER A 36 -11.10 12.80 -21.08
CA SER A 36 -12.22 12.14 -21.73
C SER A 36 -13.34 11.78 -20.75
N GLU A 37 -14.57 11.74 -21.26
CA GLU A 37 -15.73 11.33 -20.45
C GLU A 37 -15.60 9.89 -19.94
N LEU A 38 -14.96 9.00 -20.71
CA LEU A 38 -14.67 7.64 -20.28
C LEU A 38 -13.74 7.61 -19.06
N ALA A 39 -12.68 8.42 -19.05
CA ALA A 39 -11.76 8.48 -17.92
C ALA A 39 -12.41 9.06 -16.66
N LYS A 40 -13.22 10.13 -16.80
CA LYS A 40 -14.00 10.68 -15.69
C LYS A 40 -14.99 9.66 -15.12
N LYS A 41 -15.72 8.95 -16.00
CA LYS A 41 -16.66 7.90 -15.60
C LYS A 41 -15.95 6.76 -14.88
N ALA A 42 -14.81 6.31 -15.38
CA ALA A 42 -14.02 5.26 -14.77
C ALA A 42 -13.48 5.65 -13.39
N GLU A 43 -12.94 6.87 -13.24
CA GLU A 43 -12.44 7.38 -11.96
C GLU A 43 -13.58 7.55 -10.94
N ASN A 44 -14.73 8.10 -11.35
CA ASN A 44 -15.89 8.23 -10.48
C ASN A 44 -16.40 6.85 -10.03
N TYR A 45 -16.50 5.89 -10.95
CA TYR A 45 -16.94 4.54 -10.61
C TYR A 45 -15.97 3.83 -9.67
N PHE A 46 -14.65 3.99 -9.87
CA PHE A 46 -13.62 3.48 -8.95
C PHE A 46 -13.82 4.04 -7.53
N TRP A 47 -13.90 5.37 -7.39
CA TRP A 47 -14.02 6.00 -6.08
C TRP A 47 -15.34 5.66 -5.39
N ASP A 48 -16.44 5.68 -6.13
CA ASP A 48 -17.74 5.28 -5.58
C ASP A 48 -17.75 3.82 -5.12
N THR A 49 -17.14 2.93 -5.89
CA THR A 49 -17.01 1.50 -5.54
C THR A 49 -16.18 1.32 -4.27
N LEU A 50 -15.05 2.01 -4.15
CA LEU A 50 -14.17 1.94 -2.98
C LEU A 50 -14.80 2.59 -1.75
N HIS A 51 -15.39 3.78 -1.88
CA HIS A 51 -16.02 4.52 -0.78
C HIS A 51 -17.31 3.85 -0.29
N GLN A 52 -17.97 3.03 -1.10
CA GLN A 52 -19.10 2.21 -0.65
C GLN A 52 -18.69 0.79 -0.24
N GLY A 53 -17.39 0.45 -0.28
CA GLY A 53 -16.89 -0.88 0.09
C GLY A 53 -17.41 -2.02 -0.79
N ARG A 54 -17.81 -1.74 -2.03
CA ARG A 54 -18.43 -2.71 -2.95
C ARG A 54 -17.38 -3.58 -3.64
N TYR A 55 -16.75 -4.46 -2.88
CA TYR A 55 -15.68 -5.34 -3.37
C TYR A 55 -16.06 -6.14 -4.63
N TYR A 56 -17.30 -6.65 -4.70
CA TYR A 56 -17.76 -7.43 -5.85
C TYR A 56 -18.01 -6.60 -7.13
N ASP A 57 -17.97 -5.27 -7.04
CA ASP A 57 -18.03 -4.38 -8.21
C ASP A 57 -16.65 -4.09 -8.82
N ILE A 58 -15.57 -4.57 -8.20
CA ILE A 58 -14.20 -4.40 -8.70
C ILE A 58 -14.05 -4.81 -10.17
N PRO A 59 -14.57 -5.96 -10.66
CA PRO A 59 -14.42 -6.33 -12.08
C PRO A 59 -14.95 -5.28 -13.05
N LYS A 60 -16.02 -4.58 -12.69
CA LYS A 60 -16.58 -3.49 -13.51
C LYS A 60 -15.75 -2.22 -13.43
N ALA A 61 -15.23 -1.89 -12.23
CA ALA A 61 -14.32 -0.76 -12.07
C ALA A 61 -13.00 -0.99 -12.85
N ASP A 62 -12.47 -2.20 -12.80
CA ASP A 62 -11.29 -2.68 -13.54
C ASP A 62 -11.50 -2.52 -15.05
N TYR A 63 -12.61 -3.06 -15.57
CA TYR A 63 -12.97 -2.93 -16.99
C TYR A 63 -13.04 -1.48 -17.47
N LEU A 64 -13.71 -0.59 -16.71
CA LEU A 64 -13.85 0.83 -17.08
C LEU A 64 -12.50 1.55 -17.06
N LEU A 65 -11.67 1.31 -16.04
CA LEU A 65 -10.33 1.89 -15.95
C LEU A 65 -9.42 1.36 -17.05
N MET A 66 -9.48 0.07 -17.38
CA MET A 66 -8.73 -0.53 -18.48
C MET A 66 -9.14 0.08 -19.82
N ALA A 67 -10.44 0.25 -20.07
CA ALA A 67 -10.93 0.90 -21.29
C ALA A 67 -10.44 2.36 -21.38
N ALA A 68 -10.48 3.10 -20.27
CA ALA A 68 -9.95 4.46 -20.21
C ALA A 68 -8.42 4.51 -20.45
N TYR A 69 -7.67 3.59 -19.84
CA TYR A 69 -6.22 3.50 -19.99
C TYR A 69 -5.81 3.06 -21.40
N LEU A 70 -6.57 2.18 -22.03
CA LEU A 70 -6.34 1.81 -23.43
C LEU A 70 -6.49 3.02 -24.37
N ALA A 71 -7.45 3.90 -24.11
CA ALA A 71 -7.64 5.12 -24.88
C ALA A 71 -6.54 6.17 -24.64
N ASN A 72 -5.93 6.18 -23.44
CA ASN A 72 -4.79 7.04 -23.12
C ASN A 72 -3.81 6.32 -22.16
N PRO A 73 -2.85 5.55 -22.69
CA PRO A 73 -1.90 4.82 -21.86
C PRO A 73 -0.85 5.73 -21.22
N ASN A 74 -0.86 7.03 -21.53
CA ASN A 74 0.08 8.02 -21.02
C ASN A 74 -0.46 8.74 -19.78
N ASP A 75 -1.64 8.39 -19.28
CA ASP A 75 -2.17 8.96 -18.04
C ASP A 75 -1.63 8.22 -16.80
N PRO A 76 -0.77 8.86 -15.98
CA PRO A 76 -0.23 8.24 -14.77
C PRO A 76 -1.30 7.94 -13.71
N LYS A 77 -2.40 8.70 -13.67
CA LYS A 77 -3.48 8.47 -12.70
C LYS A 77 -4.27 7.23 -13.06
N LEU A 78 -4.63 7.04 -14.33
CA LEU A 78 -5.33 5.83 -14.78
C LEU A 78 -4.47 4.57 -14.55
N ALA A 79 -3.17 4.65 -14.85
CA ALA A 79 -2.23 3.59 -14.53
C ALA A 79 -2.23 3.29 -13.01
N ALA A 80 -2.06 4.31 -12.16
CA ALA A 80 -2.07 4.09 -10.72
C ALA A 80 -3.40 3.51 -10.20
N ARG A 81 -4.56 3.93 -10.74
CA ARG A 81 -5.89 3.40 -10.36
C ARG A 81 -6.04 1.92 -10.69
N LEU A 82 -5.54 1.46 -11.83
CA LEU A 82 -5.46 0.03 -12.13
C LEU A 82 -4.58 -0.69 -11.13
N GLY A 83 -3.40 -0.15 -10.82
CA GLY A 83 -2.53 -0.68 -9.77
C GLY A 83 -3.26 -0.83 -8.43
N PHE A 84 -4.01 0.20 -8.01
CA PHE A 84 -4.81 0.18 -6.78
C PHE A 84 -5.91 -0.87 -6.78
N ILE A 85 -6.63 -1.07 -7.90
CA ILE A 85 -7.64 -2.13 -8.00
C ILE A 85 -7.03 -3.50 -7.73
N HIS A 86 -5.88 -3.78 -8.33
CA HIS A 86 -5.24 -5.07 -8.18
C HIS A 86 -4.73 -5.28 -6.74
N ILE A 87 -4.16 -4.24 -6.12
CA ILE A 87 -3.80 -4.28 -4.69
C ILE A 87 -5.04 -4.48 -3.81
N TRP A 88 -6.16 -3.83 -4.10
CA TRP A 88 -7.39 -4.00 -3.32
C TRP A 88 -7.90 -5.45 -3.39
N LYS A 89 -7.91 -6.07 -4.58
CA LYS A 89 -8.22 -7.51 -4.72
C LYS A 89 -7.30 -8.37 -3.86
N ILE A 90 -5.99 -8.07 -3.85
CA ILE A 90 -5.00 -8.82 -3.07
C ILE A 90 -5.24 -8.70 -1.57
N THR A 91 -5.32 -7.46 -1.07
CA THR A 91 -5.44 -7.17 0.36
C THR A 91 -6.76 -7.71 0.91
N GLU A 92 -7.85 -7.68 0.13
CA GLU A 92 -9.17 -8.09 0.59
C GLU A 92 -9.64 -9.46 0.05
N ARG A 93 -8.72 -10.27 -0.49
CA ARG A 93 -8.98 -11.63 -1.03
C ARG A 93 -9.76 -12.57 -0.11
N LYS A 94 -9.73 -12.33 1.20
CA LYS A 94 -10.47 -13.12 2.21
C LYS A 94 -11.99 -12.85 2.19
N ARG A 95 -12.47 -11.87 1.42
CA ARG A 95 -13.90 -11.71 1.08
C ARG A 95 -14.41 -12.79 0.12
N GLU A 96 -13.51 -13.45 -0.62
CA GLU A 96 -13.89 -14.56 -1.48
C GLU A 96 -14.00 -15.85 -0.66
N ALA A 97 -15.06 -16.63 -0.90
CA ALA A 97 -15.25 -17.91 -0.23
C ALA A 97 -14.13 -18.92 -0.56
N GLN A 98 -13.55 -18.81 -1.75
CA GLN A 98 -12.41 -19.59 -2.20
C GLN A 98 -11.34 -18.65 -2.75
N GLN A 99 -10.11 -18.81 -2.28
CA GLN A 99 -9.00 -17.98 -2.74
C GLN A 99 -8.69 -18.31 -4.20
N SER A 100 -8.80 -17.29 -5.07
CA SER A 100 -8.46 -17.43 -6.47
C SER A 100 -6.94 -17.60 -6.67
N PRO A 101 -6.48 -18.62 -7.43
CA PRO A 101 -5.07 -18.76 -7.77
C PRO A 101 -4.59 -17.60 -8.67
N LYS A 102 -5.50 -16.80 -9.24
CA LYS A 102 -5.16 -15.62 -10.04
C LYS A 102 -4.57 -14.47 -9.23
N ILE A 103 -4.44 -14.62 -7.91
CA ILE A 103 -3.71 -13.66 -7.06
C ILE A 103 -2.30 -13.37 -7.59
N THR A 104 -1.66 -14.36 -8.22
CA THR A 104 -0.37 -14.21 -8.90
C THR A 104 -0.44 -13.28 -10.11
N ASN A 105 -1.54 -13.29 -10.85
CA ASN A 105 -1.78 -12.35 -11.94
C ASN A 105 -2.06 -10.94 -11.40
N GLU A 106 -2.85 -10.84 -10.33
CA GLU A 106 -3.18 -9.55 -9.73
C GLU A 106 -1.91 -8.82 -9.29
N ILE A 107 -0.92 -9.50 -8.70
CA ILE A 107 0.32 -8.84 -8.28
C ILE A 107 1.20 -8.40 -9.47
N VAL A 108 1.26 -9.20 -10.54
CA VAL A 108 1.97 -8.85 -11.77
C VAL A 108 1.35 -7.60 -12.41
N LEU A 109 0.02 -7.54 -12.46
CA LEU A 109 -0.71 -6.39 -12.99
C LEU A 109 -0.53 -5.15 -12.10
N ALA A 110 -0.60 -5.30 -10.78
CA ALA A 110 -0.33 -4.20 -9.84
C ALA A 110 1.05 -3.59 -10.09
N LYS A 111 2.11 -4.42 -10.12
CA LYS A 111 3.47 -3.97 -10.40
C LYS A 111 3.57 -3.30 -11.77
N LYS A 112 2.97 -3.89 -12.81
CA LYS A 112 3.00 -3.32 -14.17
C LYS A 112 2.43 -1.91 -14.20
N TYR A 113 1.25 -1.72 -13.64
CA TYR A 113 0.54 -0.44 -13.71
C TYR A 113 1.14 0.62 -12.78
N PHE A 114 1.63 0.26 -11.60
CA PHE A 114 2.42 1.20 -10.79
C PHE A 114 3.76 1.54 -11.45
N GLY A 115 4.40 0.59 -12.13
CA GLY A 115 5.61 0.83 -12.93
C GLY A 115 5.35 1.87 -14.03
N ASP A 116 4.25 1.74 -14.76
CA ASP A 116 3.82 2.75 -15.75
C ASP A 116 3.56 4.11 -15.09
N ALA A 117 2.88 4.14 -13.94
CA ALA A 117 2.61 5.37 -13.19
C ALA A 117 3.91 6.06 -12.71
N VAL A 118 4.90 5.29 -12.23
CA VAL A 118 6.21 5.80 -11.83
C VAL A 118 7.02 6.28 -13.02
N GLN A 119 6.95 5.60 -14.17
CA GLN A 119 7.62 6.05 -15.39
C GLN A 119 7.06 7.40 -15.86
N LEU A 120 5.74 7.58 -15.79
CA LEU A 120 5.02 8.76 -16.27
C LEU A 120 5.03 9.94 -15.27
N ALA A 121 5.06 9.65 -13.97
CA ALA A 121 5.06 10.63 -12.89
C ALA A 121 6.10 10.25 -11.80
N PRO A 122 7.40 10.25 -12.13
CA PRO A 122 8.46 9.83 -11.22
C PRO A 122 8.57 10.73 -9.98
N GLU A 123 8.07 11.95 -10.05
CA GLU A 123 8.00 12.92 -8.96
C GLU A 123 6.95 12.57 -7.89
N ASN A 124 6.05 11.62 -8.15
CA ASN A 124 5.02 11.21 -7.19
C ASN A 124 5.49 10.07 -6.26
N PRO A 125 5.76 10.34 -4.97
CA PRO A 125 6.29 9.33 -4.07
C PRO A 125 5.24 8.30 -3.61
N ILE A 126 3.94 8.54 -3.79
CA ILE A 126 2.89 7.53 -3.53
C ILE A 126 3.06 6.38 -4.52
N TYR A 127 3.17 6.70 -5.82
CA TYR A 127 3.29 5.67 -6.87
C TYR A 127 4.57 4.86 -6.68
N GLN A 128 5.65 5.51 -6.27
CA GLN A 128 6.89 4.82 -5.94
C GLN A 128 6.73 3.86 -4.74
N GLY A 129 5.99 4.26 -3.70
CA GLY A 129 5.69 3.41 -2.55
C GLY A 129 4.96 2.13 -2.98
N PHE A 130 3.81 2.27 -3.62
CA PHE A 130 3.02 1.12 -4.08
C PHE A 130 3.73 0.27 -5.15
N PHE A 131 4.57 0.88 -5.98
CA PHE A 131 5.45 0.12 -6.86
C PHE A 131 6.40 -0.76 -6.05
N GLY A 132 7.09 -0.19 -5.05
CA GLY A 132 7.98 -0.94 -4.16
C GLY A 132 7.29 -2.07 -3.40
N ASP A 133 6.07 -1.84 -2.90
CA ASP A 133 5.27 -2.89 -2.26
C ASP A 133 4.91 -4.01 -3.24
N SER A 134 4.53 -3.64 -4.47
CA SER A 134 4.19 -4.61 -5.51
C SER A 134 5.39 -5.49 -5.86
N GLN A 135 6.60 -4.91 -5.94
CA GLN A 135 7.85 -5.65 -6.14
C GLN A 135 8.15 -6.60 -4.98
N LEU A 136 7.98 -6.12 -3.74
CA LEU A 136 8.25 -6.91 -2.55
C LEU A 136 7.31 -8.11 -2.44
N ILE A 137 6.01 -7.89 -2.66
CA ILE A 137 4.99 -8.94 -2.62
C ILE A 137 5.17 -9.91 -3.79
N GLU A 138 5.44 -9.43 -5.00
CA GLU A 138 5.71 -10.29 -6.16
C GLU A 138 6.94 -11.18 -5.92
N GLY A 139 8.06 -10.59 -5.48
CA GLY A 139 9.28 -11.35 -5.16
C GLY A 139 9.00 -12.47 -4.17
N LYS A 140 8.20 -12.22 -3.14
CA LYS A 140 7.76 -13.23 -2.17
C LYS A 140 6.89 -14.31 -2.80
N ILE A 141 5.91 -13.95 -3.64
CA ILE A 141 5.00 -14.90 -4.30
C ILE A 141 5.76 -15.82 -5.27
N PHE A 142 6.72 -15.28 -6.01
CA PHE A 142 7.47 -16.02 -7.04
C PHE A 142 8.84 -16.55 -6.55
N ASN A 143 9.16 -16.40 -5.26
CA ASN A 143 10.45 -16.74 -4.67
C ASN A 143 11.65 -16.07 -5.37
N ASP A 144 11.49 -14.83 -5.84
CA ASP A 144 12.56 -14.02 -6.43
C ASP A 144 13.14 -13.05 -5.39
N LYS A 145 14.23 -13.48 -4.74
CA LYS A 145 14.90 -12.66 -3.72
C LYS A 145 15.46 -11.34 -4.28
N ARG A 146 15.83 -11.28 -5.56
CA ARG A 146 16.33 -10.04 -6.16
C ARG A 146 15.21 -9.02 -6.29
N GLU A 147 14.01 -9.45 -6.65
CA GLU A 147 12.84 -8.57 -6.72
C GLU A 147 12.41 -8.10 -5.33
N GLU A 148 12.46 -8.96 -4.31
CA GLU A 148 12.21 -8.54 -2.91
C GLU A 148 13.18 -7.43 -2.47
N VAL A 149 14.48 -7.61 -2.70
CA VAL A 149 15.50 -6.61 -2.36
C VAL A 149 15.28 -5.32 -3.15
N ARG A 150 14.94 -5.42 -4.44
CA ARG A 150 14.62 -4.26 -5.27
C ARG A 150 13.42 -3.50 -4.70
N GLY A 151 12.35 -4.19 -4.34
CA GLY A 151 11.15 -3.63 -3.72
C GLY A 151 11.48 -2.92 -2.41
N TYR A 152 12.23 -3.57 -1.51
CA TYR A 152 12.65 -2.96 -0.25
C TYR A 152 13.37 -1.62 -0.46
N TYR A 153 14.38 -1.56 -1.34
CA TYR A 153 15.08 -0.30 -1.59
C TYR A 153 14.23 0.73 -2.35
N THR A 154 13.28 0.30 -3.17
CA THR A 154 12.27 1.21 -3.76
C THR A 154 11.42 1.85 -2.67
N LEU A 155 10.98 1.09 -1.67
CA LEU A 155 10.24 1.60 -0.51
C LEU A 155 11.08 2.57 0.32
N LYS A 156 12.34 2.27 0.63
CA LYS A 156 13.23 3.20 1.35
C LYS A 156 13.40 4.53 0.62
N ARG A 157 13.47 4.52 -0.73
CA ARG A 157 13.50 5.75 -1.53
C ARG A 157 12.17 6.51 -1.47
N ALA A 158 11.03 5.82 -1.51
CA ALA A 158 9.72 6.46 -1.36
C ALA A 158 9.55 7.10 0.02
N ILE A 159 9.95 6.40 1.08
CA ILE A 159 9.99 6.88 2.48
C ILE A 159 10.79 8.18 2.57
N LYS A 160 11.98 8.25 1.98
CA LYS A 160 12.80 9.48 2.01
C LYS A 160 12.08 10.70 1.40
N ARG A 161 11.16 10.48 0.46
CA ARG A 161 10.49 11.54 -0.30
C ARG A 161 9.18 12.00 0.31
N TRP A 162 8.45 11.09 0.96
CA TRP A 162 7.25 11.42 1.72
C TRP A 162 7.09 10.43 2.89
N PRO A 163 7.79 10.69 4.02
CA PRO A 163 7.89 9.72 5.10
C PRO A 163 6.58 9.48 5.84
N GLU A 164 5.75 10.50 6.04
CA GLU A 164 4.46 10.42 6.72
C GLU A 164 3.53 9.40 6.04
N PHE A 165 3.55 9.34 4.71
CA PHE A 165 2.72 8.41 3.94
C PHE A 165 3.39 7.05 3.75
N ASN A 166 4.67 7.03 3.38
CA ASN A 166 5.33 5.81 2.93
C ASN A 166 5.85 4.93 4.07
N TYR A 167 6.03 5.45 5.29
CA TYR A 167 6.29 4.57 6.44
C TYR A 167 5.08 3.67 6.75
N PHE A 168 3.87 4.24 6.71
CA PHE A 168 2.63 3.46 6.84
C PHE A 168 2.52 2.45 5.69
N THR A 169 2.54 2.95 4.46
CA THR A 169 2.31 2.13 3.26
C THR A 169 3.30 0.97 3.15
N ALA A 170 4.60 1.22 3.37
CA ALA A 170 5.63 0.18 3.33
C ALA A 170 5.55 -0.82 4.51
N GLY A 171 5.14 -0.36 5.70
CA GLY A 171 4.99 -1.21 6.87
C GLY A 171 3.71 -2.06 6.84
N TYR A 172 2.70 -1.61 6.11
CA TYR A 172 1.39 -2.24 6.05
C TYR A 172 1.42 -3.70 5.55
N PRO A 173 2.00 -4.04 4.38
CA PRO A 173 2.09 -5.44 3.94
C PRO A 173 3.03 -6.27 4.82
N MET A 174 4.00 -5.64 5.49
CA MET A 174 4.90 -6.34 6.42
C MET A 174 4.22 -6.72 7.75
N SER A 175 3.04 -6.17 8.06
CA SER A 175 2.25 -6.59 9.22
C SER A 175 1.82 -8.06 9.16
N ASP A 176 1.77 -8.65 7.96
CA ASP A 176 1.49 -10.08 7.73
C ASP A 176 2.62 -11.00 8.19
N LEU A 177 3.86 -10.51 8.22
CA LEU A 177 5.04 -11.31 8.55
C LEU A 177 5.01 -11.86 9.99
N PRO A 178 5.78 -12.93 10.29
CA PRO A 178 5.91 -13.45 11.65
C PRO A 178 6.33 -12.34 12.63
N ALA A 179 5.71 -12.31 13.80
CA ALA A 179 5.92 -11.26 14.79
C ALA A 179 7.39 -11.13 15.23
N ASN A 180 8.14 -12.22 15.23
CA ASN A 180 9.56 -12.26 15.59
C ASN A 180 10.52 -12.00 14.42
N SER A 181 10.02 -11.75 13.20
CA SER A 181 10.87 -11.47 12.06
C SER A 181 11.42 -10.04 12.08
N GLU A 182 12.65 -9.85 11.60
CA GLU A 182 13.30 -8.53 11.55
C GLU A 182 12.47 -7.50 10.77
N HIS A 183 11.89 -7.91 9.63
CA HIS A 183 11.07 -7.02 8.81
C HIS A 183 9.74 -6.64 9.46
N PHE A 184 9.12 -7.53 10.26
CA PHE A 184 7.94 -7.16 11.05
C PHE A 184 8.30 -6.10 12.10
N GLN A 185 9.41 -6.30 12.81
CA GLN A 185 9.88 -5.36 13.84
C GLN A 185 10.25 -4.01 13.21
N GLU A 186 10.94 -3.98 12.08
CA GLU A 186 11.23 -2.74 11.34
C GLU A 186 9.93 -2.03 10.92
N ALA A 187 8.93 -2.77 10.43
CA ALA A 187 7.65 -2.21 10.02
C ALA A 187 6.86 -1.61 11.20
N LEU A 188 6.92 -2.22 12.38
CA LEU A 188 6.32 -1.69 13.61
C LEU A 188 7.02 -0.38 14.03
N GLU A 189 8.35 -0.33 13.97
CA GLU A 189 9.12 0.89 14.20
C GLU A 189 8.78 1.99 13.18
N TRP A 190 8.47 1.64 11.94
CA TRP A 190 7.98 2.61 10.95
C TRP A 190 6.61 3.20 11.34
N GLN A 191 5.70 2.43 11.96
CA GLN A 191 4.44 2.99 12.45
C GLN A 191 4.68 4.01 13.58
N TRP A 192 5.62 3.73 14.49
CA TRP A 192 6.04 4.70 15.51
C TRP A 192 6.65 5.98 14.92
N LYS A 193 7.35 5.88 13.78
CA LYS A 193 7.87 7.05 13.06
C LYS A 193 6.76 7.87 12.41
N VAL A 194 5.71 7.22 11.89
CA VAL A 194 4.52 7.94 11.39
C VAL A 194 3.93 8.79 12.50
N LEU A 195 3.73 8.22 13.70
CA LEU A 195 3.21 8.98 14.85
C LEU A 195 4.10 10.18 15.21
N ASP A 196 5.41 9.99 15.23
CA ASP A 196 6.33 11.08 15.57
C ASP A 196 6.28 12.22 14.54
N LEU A 197 6.27 11.88 13.25
CA LEU A 197 6.20 12.86 12.17
C LEU A 197 4.86 13.59 12.19
N CYS A 198 3.75 12.87 12.37
CA CYS A 198 2.43 13.46 12.41
C CYS A 198 2.20 14.30 13.68
N ALA A 199 2.86 13.98 14.80
CA ALA A 199 2.86 14.78 16.02
C ALA A 199 3.82 15.97 15.96
N GLY A 200 4.86 15.91 15.11
CA GLY A 200 5.97 16.87 15.09
C GLY A 200 6.98 16.69 16.24
N GLU A 201 6.81 15.66 17.06
CA GLU A 201 7.67 15.33 18.20
C GLU A 201 7.63 13.83 18.51
N LYS A 202 8.55 13.35 19.35
CA LYS A 202 8.55 11.95 19.75
C LYS A 202 7.37 11.64 20.68
N VAL A 203 6.42 10.84 20.22
CA VAL A 203 5.28 10.38 21.04
C VAL A 203 5.78 9.43 22.14
N SER A 204 5.19 9.43 23.33
CA SER A 204 5.54 8.43 24.36
C SER A 204 5.18 7.02 23.90
N ARG A 205 6.07 6.05 24.12
CA ARG A 205 5.86 4.63 23.78
C ARG A 205 5.18 3.89 24.91
N ASP A 206 5.42 4.31 26.14
CA ASP A 206 4.79 3.75 27.35
C ASP A 206 3.37 4.27 27.56
N ALA A 207 3.08 5.49 27.11
CA ALA A 207 1.77 6.14 27.23
C ALA A 207 1.40 6.91 25.95
N PRO A 208 1.19 6.21 24.82
CA PRO A 208 0.90 6.86 23.55
C PRO A 208 -0.50 7.49 23.57
N SER A 209 -0.54 8.82 23.65
CA SER A 209 -1.76 9.62 23.49
C SER A 209 -1.58 10.63 22.36
N PHE A 210 -2.56 10.65 21.46
CA PHE A 210 -2.62 11.55 20.31
C PHE A 210 -3.61 12.70 20.51
N SER A 211 -4.28 12.75 21.66
CA SER A 211 -5.33 13.72 22.00
C SER A 211 -4.90 15.19 21.79
N LYS A 212 -3.68 15.54 22.23
CA LYS A 212 -3.13 16.89 22.07
C LYS A 212 -2.87 17.31 20.61
N TYR A 213 -2.82 16.36 19.67
CA TYR A 213 -2.53 16.64 18.26
C TYR A 213 -3.77 16.72 17.38
N MET A 214 -4.97 16.39 17.88
CA MET A 214 -6.22 16.35 17.09
C MET A 214 -6.64 17.70 16.49
N GLY A 215 -6.12 18.81 17.01
CA GLY A 215 -6.33 20.17 16.49
C GLY A 215 -5.18 20.70 15.63
N HIS A 216 -4.07 19.99 15.53
CA HIS A 216 -2.90 20.44 14.79
C HIS A 216 -3.11 20.20 13.30
N GLN A 217 -3.55 21.24 12.59
CA GLN A 217 -3.46 21.27 11.13
C GLN A 217 -2.05 21.71 10.74
N THR A 218 -1.22 20.76 10.30
CA THR A 218 0.09 21.07 9.73
C THR A 218 -0.02 21.12 8.19
N LYS A 219 0.96 21.72 7.51
CA LYS A 219 1.04 21.62 6.03
C LYS A 219 1.23 20.17 5.54
N LEU A 220 1.46 19.21 6.43
CA LEU A 220 1.61 17.77 6.20
C LEU A 220 0.27 17.00 6.24
N ASN A 221 -0.86 17.70 6.42
CA ASN A 221 -2.18 17.16 6.80
C ASN A 221 -2.69 15.94 6.02
N ARG A 222 -2.34 15.75 4.75
CA ARG A 222 -3.01 14.71 3.93
C ARG A 222 -2.72 13.28 4.39
N ALA A 223 -1.52 12.99 4.89
CA ALA A 223 -1.15 11.63 5.31
C ALA A 223 -1.53 11.33 6.77
N CYS A 224 -1.61 12.37 7.60
CA CYS A 224 -1.78 12.25 9.06
C CYS A 224 -3.23 12.42 9.55
N GLN A 225 -4.15 12.80 8.66
CA GLN A 225 -5.55 13.07 8.98
C GLN A 225 -6.47 12.40 7.97
N ASP A 226 -7.77 12.45 8.26
CA ASP A 226 -8.80 12.02 7.33
C ASP A 226 -8.89 12.97 6.13
N SER A 227 -9.26 12.40 4.99
CA SER A 227 -9.40 13.14 3.75
C SER A 227 -10.56 12.58 2.92
N TRP A 228 -10.95 13.27 1.85
CA TRP A 228 -11.98 12.73 0.96
C TRP A 228 -11.59 11.38 0.32
N ILE A 229 -10.27 11.13 0.17
CA ILE A 229 -9.72 9.88 -0.37
C ILE A 229 -9.89 8.76 0.64
N ALA A 230 -9.45 9.00 1.87
CA ALA A 230 -9.50 8.07 3.00
C ALA A 230 -10.19 8.79 4.18
N PRO A 231 -11.54 8.75 4.23
CA PRO A 231 -12.32 9.44 5.24
C PRO A 231 -12.10 8.91 6.67
N HIS A 232 -11.51 7.72 6.80
CA HIS A 232 -11.18 7.10 8.07
C HIS A 232 -9.71 6.66 8.11
N ASN A 233 -8.83 7.48 7.52
CA ASN A 233 -7.39 7.24 7.49
C ASN A 233 -6.81 7.14 8.90
N PHE A 234 -7.27 8.04 9.77
CA PHE A 234 -6.82 8.12 11.15
C PHE A 234 -7.20 6.85 11.92
N GLU A 235 -8.48 6.44 11.87
CA GLU A 235 -8.96 5.25 12.56
C GLU A 235 -8.31 3.97 12.02
N GLY A 236 -8.18 3.85 10.69
CA GLY A 236 -7.53 2.72 10.04
C GLY A 236 -6.04 2.60 10.39
N PHE A 237 -5.31 3.72 10.45
CA PHE A 237 -3.93 3.73 10.91
C PHE A 237 -3.80 3.18 12.34
N PHE A 238 -4.59 3.70 13.28
CA PHE A 238 -4.54 3.27 14.67
C PHE A 238 -5.01 1.82 14.85
N MET A 239 -5.96 1.33 14.04
CA MET A 239 -6.31 -0.10 14.05
C MET A 239 -5.13 -0.96 13.56
N ASN A 240 -4.49 -0.59 12.45
CA ASN A 240 -3.35 -1.35 11.94
C ASN A 240 -2.19 -1.43 12.95
N MET A 241 -1.80 -0.27 13.50
CA MET A 241 -0.70 -0.22 14.45
C MET A 241 -1.01 -0.98 15.74
N GLY A 242 -2.26 -0.90 16.22
CA GLY A 242 -2.70 -1.68 17.38
C GLY A 242 -2.67 -3.17 17.11
N ASP A 243 -3.07 -3.61 15.91
CA ASP A 243 -2.98 -5.01 15.48
C ASP A 243 -1.53 -5.50 15.50
N MET A 244 -0.58 -4.69 15.01
CA MET A 244 0.84 -5.02 15.01
C MET A 244 1.40 -5.15 16.44
N LEU A 245 1.04 -4.25 17.36
CA LEU A 245 1.47 -4.32 18.76
C LEU A 245 0.91 -5.55 19.48
N VAL A 246 -0.38 -5.84 19.29
CA VAL A 246 -1.01 -7.05 19.83
C VAL A 246 -0.34 -8.30 19.27
N LYS A 247 -0.07 -8.35 17.97
CA LYS A 247 0.63 -9.47 17.31
C LYS A 247 2.06 -9.65 17.85
N ALA A 248 2.74 -8.56 18.21
CA ALA A 248 4.05 -8.57 18.88
C ALA A 248 4.00 -9.02 20.35
N GLY A 249 2.81 -9.17 20.94
CA GLY A 249 2.62 -9.55 22.35
C GLY A 249 2.45 -8.37 23.30
N ASP A 250 2.66 -7.13 22.85
CA ASP A 250 2.43 -5.91 23.63
C ASP A 250 0.96 -5.45 23.50
N TRP A 251 0.05 -6.28 24.00
CA TRP A 251 -1.37 -6.01 23.93
C TRP A 251 -1.79 -4.82 24.80
N GLN A 252 -1.07 -4.50 25.88
CA GLN A 252 -1.38 -3.34 26.72
C GLN A 252 -1.13 -2.02 25.97
N THR A 253 0.00 -1.88 25.29
CA THR A 253 0.24 -0.71 24.44
C THR A 253 -0.67 -0.74 23.22
N GLY A 254 -0.94 -1.92 22.65
CA GLY A 254 -1.93 -2.09 21.58
C GLY A 254 -3.31 -1.51 21.93
N ILE A 255 -3.82 -1.76 23.15
CA ILE A 255 -5.07 -1.13 23.63
C ILE A 255 -4.96 0.39 23.62
N LYS A 256 -3.88 0.97 24.14
CA LYS A 256 -3.69 2.44 24.17
C LYS A 256 -3.68 3.02 22.75
N ILE A 257 -3.02 2.35 21.82
CA ILE A 257 -3.01 2.73 20.40
C ILE A 257 -4.40 2.65 19.79
N TYR A 258 -5.16 1.56 19.99
CA TYR A 258 -6.55 1.49 19.50
C TYR A 258 -7.44 2.62 20.05
N GLN A 259 -7.29 3.00 21.32
CA GLN A 259 -8.09 4.06 21.92
C GLN A 259 -7.90 5.41 21.22
N ASN A 260 -6.75 5.65 20.58
CA ASN A 260 -6.53 6.89 19.84
C ASN A 260 -7.46 7.00 18.62
N ALA A 261 -7.84 5.90 17.96
CA ALA A 261 -8.79 5.94 16.84
C ALA A 261 -10.13 6.60 17.23
N LYS A 262 -10.53 6.49 18.50
CA LYS A 262 -11.78 7.08 19.03
C LYS A 262 -11.76 8.61 19.10
N LEU A 263 -10.60 9.22 18.87
CA LEU A 263 -10.43 10.68 18.84
C LEU A 263 -10.95 11.30 17.53
N ALA A 264 -11.09 10.51 16.45
CA ALA A 264 -11.61 10.99 15.18
C ALA A 264 -13.02 11.56 15.31
N LYS A 265 -13.28 12.69 14.66
CA LYS A 265 -14.58 13.40 14.76
C LYS A 265 -15.74 12.57 14.21
N ASN A 266 -15.46 11.74 13.21
CA ASN A 266 -16.38 10.85 12.51
C ASN A 266 -16.28 9.39 12.99
N TYR A 267 -15.65 9.12 14.14
CA TYR A 267 -15.56 7.77 14.70
C TYR A 267 -16.94 7.10 14.85
N SER A 268 -17.97 7.87 15.19
CA SER A 268 -19.35 7.37 15.35
C SER A 268 -19.98 6.86 14.06
N SER A 269 -19.58 7.38 12.90
CA SER A 269 -20.04 6.95 11.59
C SER A 269 -19.12 5.92 10.93
N TRP A 270 -17.95 5.63 11.52
CA TRP A 270 -17.01 4.68 10.94
C TRP A 270 -17.59 3.26 10.90
N PRO A 271 -17.71 2.61 9.72
CA PRO A 271 -18.34 1.29 9.60
C PRO A 271 -17.66 0.19 10.43
N TYR A 272 -16.37 0.35 10.74
CA TYR A 272 -15.55 -0.63 11.45
C TYR A 272 -15.41 -0.32 12.95
N ARG A 273 -16.20 0.60 13.48
CA ARG A 273 -16.18 0.98 14.91
C ARG A 273 -16.34 -0.21 15.84
N GLN A 274 -17.35 -1.06 15.61
CA GLN A 274 -17.64 -2.21 16.47
C GLN A 274 -16.52 -3.24 16.46
N LEU A 275 -15.86 -3.41 15.31
CA LEU A 275 -14.69 -4.27 15.18
C LEU A 275 -13.51 -3.75 16.03
N LEU A 276 -13.24 -2.44 16.01
CA LEU A 276 -12.22 -1.84 16.88
C LEU A 276 -12.53 -2.12 18.36
N GLU A 277 -13.78 -1.91 18.77
CA GLU A 277 -14.23 -2.14 20.14
C GLU A 277 -14.04 -3.61 20.56
N ALA A 278 -14.33 -4.56 19.67
CA ALA A 278 -14.08 -5.97 19.88
C ALA A 278 -12.58 -6.28 19.99
N LYS A 279 -11.73 -5.70 19.14
CA LYS A 279 -10.27 -5.84 19.20
C LYS A 279 -9.69 -5.30 20.52
N ILE A 280 -10.19 -4.18 21.03
CA ILE A 280 -9.81 -3.64 22.34
C ILE A 280 -10.17 -4.62 23.45
N LYS A 281 -11.43 -5.10 23.46
CA LYS A 281 -11.92 -6.03 24.49
C LYS A 281 -11.14 -7.34 24.51
N ASN A 282 -10.77 -7.85 23.34
CA ASN A 282 -10.15 -9.16 23.17
C ASN A 282 -8.62 -9.09 22.96
N ALA A 283 -7.98 -7.94 23.18
CA ALA A 283 -6.58 -7.70 22.81
C ALA A 283 -5.62 -8.78 23.35
N LYS A 284 -5.79 -9.21 24.60
CA LYS A 284 -4.96 -10.26 25.20
C LYS A 284 -5.12 -11.63 24.53
N GLU A 285 -6.35 -12.03 24.20
CA GLU A 285 -6.62 -13.27 23.45
C GLU A 285 -6.05 -13.17 22.03
N ASN A 286 -6.17 -11.98 21.42
CA ASN A 286 -5.76 -11.73 20.05
C ASN A 286 -4.26 -11.80 19.81
N VAL A 287 -3.41 -11.75 20.85
CA VAL A 287 -1.97 -12.04 20.71
C VAL A 287 -1.75 -13.38 20.00
N GLY A 288 -2.42 -14.43 20.46
CA GLY A 288 -2.31 -15.77 19.86
C GLY A 288 -3.09 -15.92 18.56
N ASN A 289 -4.18 -15.16 18.37
CA ASN A 289 -4.98 -15.23 17.15
C ASN A 289 -4.28 -14.55 15.97
N PHE A 290 -3.69 -13.37 16.17
CA PHE A 290 -3.03 -12.58 15.13
C PHE A 290 -1.73 -13.20 14.61
N GLN A 291 -1.18 -14.19 15.31
CA GLN A 291 -0.03 -14.98 14.88
C GLN A 291 -0.42 -16.21 14.04
N LYS A 292 -1.72 -16.45 13.82
CA LYS A 292 -2.27 -17.58 13.06
C LYS A 292 -2.98 -17.09 11.80
N ASP A 293 -3.01 -17.92 10.75
CA ASP A 293 -3.90 -17.70 9.62
C ASP A 293 -5.30 -18.25 9.97
N LEU A 294 -6.19 -17.35 10.39
CA LEU A 294 -7.56 -17.67 10.73
C LEU A 294 -8.53 -17.13 9.67
N PRO A 295 -9.61 -17.87 9.34
CA PRO A 295 -10.60 -17.40 8.38
C PRO A 295 -11.52 -16.32 8.95
N ASN A 296 -11.63 -16.20 10.28
CA ASN A 296 -12.49 -15.22 10.93
C ASN A 296 -11.83 -13.83 10.93
N PRO A 297 -12.42 -12.81 10.25
CA PRO A 297 -11.91 -11.45 10.22
C PRO A 297 -11.70 -10.80 11.60
N ASP A 298 -12.56 -11.09 12.56
CA ASP A 298 -12.49 -10.49 13.91
C ASP A 298 -11.27 -11.00 14.71
N LYS A 299 -10.72 -12.15 14.31
CA LYS A 299 -9.58 -12.81 14.94
C LYS A 299 -8.29 -12.68 14.14
N THR A 300 -8.26 -11.86 13.10
CA THR A 300 -7.06 -11.62 12.30
C THR A 300 -6.69 -10.14 12.27
N ILE A 301 -5.46 -9.87 11.86
CA ILE A 301 -4.99 -8.50 11.64
C ILE A 301 -5.68 -7.87 10.43
N MET A 302 -5.73 -6.55 10.40
CA MET A 302 -6.32 -5.74 9.35
C MET A 302 -5.94 -6.20 7.93
N PHE A 303 -4.67 -6.50 7.67
CA PHE A 303 -4.19 -6.89 6.33
C PHE A 303 -4.82 -8.20 5.78
N ASN A 304 -5.21 -9.14 6.64
CA ASN A 304 -5.74 -10.46 6.25
C ASN A 304 -7.23 -10.65 6.54
N SER A 305 -7.94 -9.56 6.79
CA SER A 305 -9.30 -9.59 7.32
C SER A 305 -10.40 -9.43 6.27
N GLY A 306 -10.03 -9.09 5.04
CA GLY A 306 -11.00 -8.75 4.00
C GLY A 306 -11.44 -7.29 4.03
N TYR A 307 -10.95 -6.43 4.92
CA TYR A 307 -11.28 -4.99 4.90
C TYR A 307 -10.06 -4.06 4.90
N GLY A 308 -8.89 -4.57 4.51
CA GLY A 308 -7.63 -3.86 4.66
C GLY A 308 -7.51 -2.53 3.91
N CYS A 309 -8.23 -2.34 2.80
CA CYS A 309 -8.31 -1.05 2.11
C CYS A 309 -9.52 -0.26 2.62
N VAL A 310 -10.70 -0.87 2.62
CA VAL A 310 -11.96 -0.16 2.90
C VAL A 310 -12.09 0.32 4.34
N ILE A 311 -11.30 -0.20 5.27
CA ILE A 311 -11.23 0.30 6.64
C ILE A 311 -10.87 1.79 6.72
N CYS A 312 -10.02 2.27 5.82
CA CYS A 312 -9.67 3.69 5.70
C CYS A 312 -10.58 4.44 4.73
N HIS A 313 -11.20 3.72 3.78
CA HIS A 313 -11.80 4.33 2.59
C HIS A 313 -13.34 4.34 2.58
N GLN A 314 -14.01 3.40 3.23
CA GLN A 314 -15.47 3.27 3.20
C GLN A 314 -16.14 4.33 4.07
N ARG A 315 -17.19 4.96 3.53
CA ARG A 315 -18.03 5.94 4.20
C ARG A 315 -19.27 5.30 4.81
#